data_AF-A0A2K3JER4-F1
#
_entry.id   AF-A0A2K3JER4-F1
#
_cell.length_a   1.000
_cell.length_b   1.000
_cell.length_c   1.000
_cell.angle_alpha   90.00
_cell.angle_beta   90.00
_cell.angle_gamma   90.00
#
_symmetry.space_group_name_H-M   'P 1'
#
loop_
_entity.id
_entity.type
_entity.pdbx_description
1 polymer ?
#
loop_
_entity_poly.entity_id
_entity_poly.type
_entity_poly.pdbx_seq_one_letter_code
_entity_poly.pdbx_strand_id
1 'polypeptide(L)'
;MSHQKILSMKYVSVVGVTIKTIMIVDEEPTLLKEAKTLLEKEDVEVVTARNSREALDHLKEENEETFDLILVNTRMPGSVYSSALFSMKPSLKKLSGGIEDFLQKPFTKQELVEFVKDKIHTQ
;
A
#
# COMPACT_ATOMS: atom_id res chain seq x y z
N MET A 1 -38.24 24.60 -17.98
CA MET A 1 -37.81 25.43 -16.83
C MET A 1 -37.88 24.59 -15.58
N SER A 2 -36.71 24.41 -14.97
CA SER A 2 -36.48 24.14 -13.54
C SER A 2 -37.15 22.93 -12.90
N HIS A 3 -36.39 21.84 -12.76
CA HIS A 3 -36.40 21.04 -11.52
C HIS A 3 -34.95 20.63 -11.21
N GLN A 4 -34.24 21.56 -10.58
CA GLN A 4 -33.00 21.28 -9.85
C GLN A 4 -33.38 20.94 -8.40
N LYS A 5 -32.63 19.98 -7.83
CA LYS A 5 -32.38 19.71 -6.41
C LYS A 5 -33.28 18.62 -5.80
N ILE A 6 -32.65 17.51 -5.38
CA ILE A 6 -32.54 17.08 -3.97
C ILE A 6 -31.39 16.05 -3.82
N LEU A 7 -30.41 16.47 -3.02
CA LEU A 7 -29.46 15.77 -2.14
C LEU A 7 -29.16 14.27 -2.30
N SER A 8 -27.87 13.96 -2.37
CA SER A 8 -27.23 13.14 -1.33
C SER A 8 -25.77 13.58 -1.17
N MET A 9 -25.55 14.47 -0.20
CA MET A 9 -24.23 14.91 0.24
C MET A 9 -23.75 13.89 1.28
N LYS A 10 -22.84 13.00 0.89
CA LYS A 10 -22.22 11.98 1.75
C LYS A 10 -20.71 12.09 1.65
N TYR A 11 -20.14 13.21 2.09
CA TYR A 11 -18.74 13.23 2.50
C TYR A 11 -18.65 14.11 3.73
N VAL A 12 -18.86 13.48 4.88
CA VAL A 12 -18.35 14.00 6.15
C VAL A 12 -16.88 13.65 6.15
N SER A 13 -16.02 14.63 5.90
CA SER A 13 -14.57 14.51 6.04
C SER A 13 -14.26 14.37 7.53
N VAL A 14 -14.16 13.12 7.99
CA VAL A 14 -13.43 12.79 9.22
C VAL A 14 -11.97 13.10 8.92
N VAL A 15 -11.30 13.83 9.81
CA VAL A 15 -9.87 14.17 9.69
C VAL A 15 -9.08 12.87 9.63
N GLY A 16 -8.81 12.40 8.41
CA GLY A 16 -8.13 11.15 8.13
C GLY A 16 -6.70 11.45 7.69
N VAL A 17 -5.74 10.75 8.31
CA VAL A 17 -4.38 10.67 7.77
C VAL A 17 -4.52 10.11 6.35
N THR A 18 -4.12 10.91 5.36
CA THR A 18 -4.06 10.45 3.97
C THR A 18 -2.71 9.80 3.80
N ILE A 19 -2.68 8.51 3.48
CA ILE A 19 -1.45 7.89 3.00
C ILE A 19 -1.09 8.58 1.71
N LYS A 20 0.08 9.20 1.70
CA LYS A 20 0.63 9.95 0.58
C LYS A 20 1.69 9.16 -0.12
N THR A 21 2.49 8.38 0.61
CA THR A 21 3.66 7.72 0.02
C THR A 21 3.77 6.27 0.47
N ILE A 22 3.83 5.36 -0.51
CA ILE A 22 3.98 3.91 -0.31
C ILE A 22 5.30 3.46 -0.92
N MET A 23 6.05 2.64 -0.20
CA MET A 23 7.18 1.90 -0.76
C MET A 23 6.81 0.44 -1.03
N ILE A 24 7.11 -0.08 -2.21
CA ILE A 24 6.94 -1.51 -2.56
C ILE A 24 8.31 -2.14 -2.81
N VAL A 25 8.60 -3.25 -2.12
CA VAL A 25 9.88 -3.97 -2.18
C VAL A 25 9.64 -5.37 -2.75
N ASP A 26 10.05 -5.59 -4.01
CA ASP A 26 9.88 -6.88 -4.70
C ASP A 26 10.97 -7.08 -5.76
N GLU A 27 11.43 -8.32 -5.97
CA GLU A 27 12.46 -8.63 -6.98
C GLU A 27 11.92 -8.58 -8.41
N GLU A 28 10.59 -8.65 -8.59
CA GLU A 28 9.90 -8.69 -9.89
C GLU A 28 9.64 -7.28 -10.48
N PRO A 29 10.40 -6.83 -11.51
CA PRO A 29 10.30 -5.45 -12.01
C PRO A 29 8.96 -5.15 -12.69
N THR A 30 8.35 -6.18 -13.30
CA THR A 30 7.03 -6.05 -13.94
C THR A 30 5.95 -5.77 -12.90
N LEU A 31 5.99 -6.47 -11.76
CA LEU A 31 5.06 -6.25 -10.65
C LEU A 31 5.20 -4.83 -10.10
N LEU A 32 6.44 -4.39 -9.84
CA LEU A 32 6.71 -3.03 -9.35
C LEU A 32 6.14 -1.96 -10.29
N LYS A 33 6.37 -2.11 -11.60
CA LYS A 33 5.87 -1.18 -12.62
C LYS A 33 4.33 -1.15 -12.66
N GLU A 34 3.70 -2.32 -12.62
CA GLU A 34 2.24 -2.42 -12.66
C GLU A 34 1.59 -1.87 -11.39
N ALA A 35 2.13 -2.21 -10.22
CA ALA A 35 1.67 -1.72 -8.93
C ALA A 35 1.77 -0.19 -8.85
N LYS A 36 2.92 0.38 -9.23
CA LYS A 36 3.12 1.83 -9.32
C LYS A 36 2.08 2.51 -10.21
N THR A 37 1.93 2.03 -11.44
CA THR A 37 0.97 2.59 -12.42
C THR A 37 -0.47 2.52 -11.92
N LEU A 38 -0.80 1.51 -11.12
CA LEU A 38 -2.15 1.29 -10.62
C LEU A 38 -2.45 2.19 -9.41
N LEU A 39 -1.55 2.22 -8.43
CA LEU A 39 -1.76 2.92 -7.18
C LEU A 39 -1.58 4.44 -7.31
N GLU A 40 -0.74 4.92 -8.23
CA GLU A 40 -0.62 6.36 -8.52
C GLU A 40 -1.91 6.98 -9.09
N LYS A 41 -2.85 6.16 -9.59
CA LYS A 41 -4.18 6.63 -10.00
C LYS A 41 -5.11 6.93 -8.83
N GLU A 42 -4.72 6.53 -7.62
CA GLU A 42 -5.49 6.72 -6.39
C GLU A 42 -4.92 7.88 -5.54
N ASP A 43 -4.21 8.83 -6.18
CA ASP A 43 -3.58 10.01 -5.55
C ASP A 43 -2.51 9.65 -4.49
N VAL A 44 -1.82 8.52 -4.68
CA VAL A 44 -0.73 8.04 -3.82
C VAL A 44 0.60 8.04 -4.59
N GLU A 45 1.65 8.58 -3.99
CA GLU A 45 3.02 8.47 -4.49
C GLU A 45 3.58 7.07 -4.22
N VAL A 46 4.19 6.46 -5.24
CA VAL A 46 4.75 5.10 -5.13
C VAL A 46 6.24 5.09 -5.40
N VAL A 47 6.99 4.72 -4.37
CA VAL A 47 8.41 4.39 -4.43
C VAL A 47 8.55 2.88 -4.56
N THR A 48 9.50 2.44 -5.38
CA THR A 48 9.73 1.01 -5.64
C THR A 48 11.18 0.67 -5.36
N ALA A 49 11.44 -0.44 -4.69
CA ALA A 49 12.77 -0.99 -4.47
C ALA A 49 12.82 -2.44 -4.91
N ARG A 50 13.93 -2.88 -5.53
CA ARG A 50 14.07 -4.25 -6.04
C ARG A 50 14.59 -5.24 -5.00
N ASN A 51 15.07 -4.74 -3.87
CA ASN A 51 15.72 -5.51 -2.82
C ASN A 51 15.81 -4.67 -1.54
N SER A 52 16.21 -5.32 -0.45
CA SER A 52 16.34 -4.67 0.86
C SER A 52 17.36 -3.54 0.89
N ARG A 53 18.42 -3.61 0.06
CA ARG A 53 19.44 -2.56 0.01
C ARG A 53 18.87 -1.26 -0.56
N GLU A 54 18.23 -1.33 -1.72
CA GLU A 54 17.55 -0.18 -2.33
C GLU A 54 16.49 0.42 -1.40
N ALA A 55 15.70 -0.43 -0.73
CA ALA A 55 14.69 0.03 0.23
C ALA A 55 15.32 0.78 1.42
N LEU A 56 16.43 0.25 1.97
CA LEU A 56 17.16 0.90 3.06
C LEU A 56 17.85 2.20 2.62
N ASP A 57 18.29 2.28 1.37
CA ASP A 57 18.88 3.50 0.83
C ASP A 57 17.80 4.61 0.71
N HIS A 58 16.59 4.28 0.22
CA HIS A 58 15.44 5.21 0.23
C HIS A 58 15.08 5.69 1.63
N LEU A 59 15.02 4.79 2.62
CA LEU A 59 14.69 5.15 4.01
C LEU A 59 15.71 6.11 4.64
N LYS A 60 17.00 5.98 4.27
CA LYS A 60 18.05 6.89 4.73
C LYS A 60 17.99 8.25 4.03
N GLU A 61 17.68 8.27 2.74
CA GLU A 61 17.66 9.48 1.93
C GLU A 61 16.43 10.35 2.24
N GLU A 62 15.25 9.74 2.39
CA GLU A 62 13.98 10.47 2.50
C GLU A 62 13.41 10.56 3.92
N ASN A 63 14.09 10.02 4.93
CA ASN A 63 13.57 9.80 6.30
C ASN A 63 12.46 8.73 6.36
N GLU A 64 12.50 7.85 7.36
CA GLU A 64 11.54 6.75 7.52
C GLU A 64 10.09 7.23 7.71
N GLU A 65 9.91 8.43 8.27
CA GLU A 65 8.61 9.05 8.50
C GLU A 65 7.91 9.51 7.20
N THR A 66 8.62 9.54 6.07
CA THR A 66 8.07 9.90 4.76
C THR A 66 7.16 8.80 4.21
N PHE A 67 7.39 7.54 4.58
CA PHE A 67 6.62 6.42 4.08
C PHE A 67 5.49 6.08 5.06
N ASP A 68 4.25 6.17 4.59
CA ASP A 68 3.09 5.79 5.39
C ASP A 68 2.88 4.26 5.42
N LEU A 69 3.31 3.58 4.36
CA LEU A 69 3.18 2.14 4.18
C LEU A 69 4.35 1.57 3.39
N ILE A 70 4.90 0.46 3.86
CA ILE A 70 5.90 -0.33 3.15
C ILE A 70 5.33 -1.72 2.90
N LEU A 71 5.28 -2.14 1.64
CA LEU A 71 4.88 -3.47 1.21
C LEU A 71 6.13 -4.29 0.84
N VAL A 72 6.41 -5.34 1.59
CA VAL A 72 7.62 -6.16 1.40
C VAL A 72 7.24 -7.56 0.92
N ASN A 73 7.79 -7.98 -0.21
CA ASN A 73 7.69 -9.37 -0.66
C ASN A 73 8.44 -10.29 0.31
N THR A 74 7.72 -11.20 0.94
CA THR A 74 8.26 -12.20 1.86
C THR A 74 7.98 -13.60 1.34
N ARG A 75 8.93 -14.52 1.55
CA ARG A 75 8.76 -15.94 1.20
C ARG A 75 8.12 -16.69 2.35
N MET A 76 7.10 -17.49 2.06
CA MET A 76 6.40 -18.30 3.05
C MET A 76 6.82 -19.77 2.94
N PRO A 77 7.51 -20.36 3.93
CA PRO A 77 7.86 -21.78 3.90
C PRO A 77 6.59 -22.63 4.05
N GLY A 78 6.46 -23.68 3.23
CA GLY A 78 5.39 -24.68 3.34
C GLY A 78 4.09 -24.37 2.57
N SER A 79 4.03 -23.27 1.82
CA SER A 79 2.92 -22.96 0.89
C SER A 79 3.34 -23.21 -0.57
N VAL A 80 2.41 -23.68 -1.41
CA VAL A 80 2.59 -23.80 -2.87
C VAL A 80 2.77 -22.42 -3.52
N TYR A 81 2.21 -21.39 -2.87
CA TYR A 81 2.30 -19.99 -3.25
C TYR A 81 3.45 -19.35 -2.48
N SER A 82 4.64 -19.40 -3.07
CA SER A 82 5.94 -19.19 -2.41
C SER A 82 6.19 -17.78 -1.86
N SER A 83 5.26 -16.82 -2.00
CA SER A 83 5.46 -15.45 -1.50
C SER A 83 4.17 -14.65 -1.32
N ALA A 84 4.25 -13.62 -0.47
CA ALA A 84 3.19 -12.66 -0.19
C ALA A 84 3.79 -11.26 -0.01
N LEU A 85 2.99 -10.21 -0.23
CA LEU A 85 3.33 -8.87 0.24
C LEU A 85 2.89 -8.72 1.70
N PHE A 86 3.82 -8.30 2.55
CA PHE A 86 3.58 -7.99 3.95
C PHE A 86 3.60 -6.47 4.15
N SER A 87 2.59 -5.91 4.82
CA SER A 87 2.50 -4.48 5.10
C SER A 87 3.16 -4.08 6.42
N MET A 88 3.89 -2.95 6.43
CA MET A 88 4.45 -2.32 7.63
C MET A 88 4.21 -0.81 7.61
N LYS A 89 3.87 -0.23 8.77
CA LYS A 89 3.75 1.23 8.97
C LYS A 89 4.93 1.72 9.84
N PRO A 90 5.89 2.50 9.32
CA PRO A 90 7.09 2.91 10.06
C PRO A 90 6.82 3.63 11.39
N SER A 91 5.82 4.52 11.42
CA SER A 91 5.62 5.47 12.52
C SER A 91 4.58 5.06 13.58
N LEU A 92 3.85 3.94 13.38
CA LEU A 92 2.79 3.51 14.32
C LEU A 92 3.25 2.36 15.22
N LYS A 93 3.16 2.58 16.55
CA LYS A 93 3.55 1.65 17.63
C LYS A 93 2.73 0.35 17.74
N LYS A 94 2.00 -0.06 16.71
CA LYS A 94 1.25 -1.33 16.73
C LYS A 94 1.19 -1.95 15.34
N LEU A 95 2.16 -2.79 15.06
CA LEU A 95 2.05 -3.80 14.01
C LEU A 95 0.97 -4.80 14.44
N SER A 96 -0.12 -4.92 13.68
CA SER A 96 -1.04 -6.03 13.79
C SER A 96 -0.45 -7.21 13.03
N GLY A 97 0.53 -7.92 13.59
CA GLY A 97 1.17 -9.07 12.91
C GLY A 97 0.26 -10.28 12.61
N GLY A 98 -1.03 -10.04 12.39
CA GLY A 98 -2.05 -10.98 11.95
C GLY A 98 -2.06 -11.19 10.45
N ILE A 99 -2.99 -12.02 10.01
CA ILE A 99 -3.10 -12.54 8.64
C ILE A 99 -3.53 -11.42 7.67
N GLU A 100 -4.24 -10.41 8.17
CA GLU A 100 -4.72 -9.24 7.44
C GLU A 100 -3.60 -8.35 6.88
N ASP A 101 -2.36 -8.50 7.37
CA ASP A 101 -1.19 -7.75 6.87
C ASP A 101 -0.52 -8.44 5.67
N PHE A 102 -1.07 -9.57 5.21
CA PHE A 102 -0.53 -10.34 4.10
C PHE A 102 -1.45 -10.32 2.88
N LEU A 103 -0.88 -10.05 1.70
CA LEU A 103 -1.50 -10.26 0.40
C LEU A 103 -0.77 -11.37 -0.35
N GLN A 104 -1.39 -12.54 -0.45
CA GLN A 104 -0.79 -13.74 -1.03
C GLN A 104 -0.74 -13.68 -2.57
N LYS A 105 0.40 -14.05 -3.18
CA LYS A 105 0.50 -14.20 -4.64
C LYS A 105 -0.07 -15.56 -5.11
N PRO A 106 -0.57 -15.68 -6.35
CA PRO A 106 -0.87 -14.59 -7.27
C PRO A 106 -2.09 -13.79 -6.79
N PHE A 107 -2.07 -12.49 -7.03
CA PHE A 107 -3.19 -11.59 -6.77
C PHE A 107 -3.51 -10.79 -8.02
N THR A 108 -4.75 -10.32 -8.08
CA THR A 108 -5.28 -9.43 -9.12
C THR A 108 -4.94 -7.97 -8.82
N LYS A 109 -5.14 -7.12 -9.83
CA LYS A 109 -4.99 -5.66 -9.68
C LYS A 109 -5.97 -5.10 -8.65
N GLN A 110 -7.21 -5.58 -8.67
CA GLN A 110 -8.24 -5.17 -7.71
C GLN A 110 -7.85 -5.54 -6.28
N GLU A 111 -7.37 -6.76 -6.04
CA GLU A 111 -6.94 -7.20 -4.70
C GLU A 111 -5.79 -6.34 -4.15
N LEU A 112 -4.83 -5.94 -4.99
CA LEU A 112 -3.75 -5.02 -4.57
C LEU A 112 -4.31 -3.65 -4.16
N VAL A 113 -5.23 -3.08 -4.94
CA VAL A 113 -5.82 -1.77 -4.66
C VAL A 113 -6.67 -1.82 -3.39
N GLU A 114 -7.49 -2.86 -3.23
CA GLU A 114 -8.32 -3.05 -2.05
C GLU A 114 -7.47 -3.25 -0.80
N PHE A 115 -6.41 -4.06 -0.89
CA PHE A 115 -5.46 -4.27 0.20
C PHE A 115 -4.81 -2.96 0.64
N VAL A 116 -4.32 -2.16 -0.31
CA VAL A 116 -3.74 -0.85 0.01
C VAL A 116 -4.81 0.06 0.62
N LYS A 117 -6.00 0.18 0.02
CA LYS A 117 -7.10 1.03 0.52
C LYS A 117 -7.50 0.68 1.95
N ASP A 118 -7.57 -0.60 2.29
CA ASP A 118 -7.86 -1.04 3.66
C ASP A 118 -6.82 -0.50 4.65
N LYS A 119 -5.53 -0.52 4.30
CA LYS A 119 -4.44 0.02 5.13
C LYS A 119 -4.42 1.54 5.18
N ILE A 120 -4.93 2.23 4.15
CA ILE A 120 -5.09 3.68 4.12
C ILE A 120 -6.22 4.15 5.05
N HIS A 121 -7.36 3.44 5.06
CA HIS A 121 -8.55 3.87 5.80
C HIS A 121 -8.56 3.39 7.26
N THR A 122 -7.71 2.42 7.59
CA THR A 122 -7.66 1.82 8.93
C THR A 122 -6.43 2.32 9.68
N GLN A 123 -6.67 3.33 10.53
CA GLN A 123 -5.81 3.91 11.57
C GLN A 123 -4.59 4.72 11.12
#